data_AF-A0A3C1FXA9-F1
#
_entry.id   AF-A0A3C1FXA9-F1
#
_cell.length_a   1.000
_cell.length_b   1.000
_cell.length_c   1.000
_cell.angle_alpha   90.00
_cell.angle_beta   90.00
_cell.angle_gamma   90.00
#
_symmetry.space_group_name_H-M   'P 1'
#
loop_
_entity.id
_entity.type
_entity.pdbx_description
1 polymer ?
#
loop_
_entity_poly.entity_id
_entity_poly.type
_entity_poly.pdbx_seq_one_letter_code
_entity_poly.pdbx_strand_id
1 'polypeptide(L)'
;MIFSKNDFLSAEDFRKGEPLVCGSEDDTEIYGLDYREARKKILLTFNVEYITRLLRRAEGNVSLAAQTAGIERQSLQHIMRKYGITSGEFRKEAEKK
;
A
#
# COMPACT_ATOMS: atom_id res chain seq x y z
N MET A 1 19.46 -12.39 2.18
CA MET A 1 20.75 -12.88 1.65
C MET A 1 21.27 -13.91 2.66
N ILE A 2 21.28 -15.20 2.31
CA ILE A 2 21.66 -16.28 3.23
C ILE A 2 23.15 -16.59 3.01
N PHE A 3 23.95 -16.56 4.06
CA PHE A 3 25.36 -16.95 4.02
C PHE A 3 25.55 -18.16 4.92
N SER A 4 25.72 -19.35 4.31
CA SER A 4 26.18 -20.55 5.01
C SER A 4 27.71 -20.56 5.05
N LYS A 5 28.30 -21.00 6.16
CA LYS A 5 29.75 -21.21 6.27
C LYS A 5 30.18 -22.61 5.82
N ASN A 6 29.26 -23.48 5.39
CA ASN A 6 29.55 -24.84 4.94
C ASN A 6 28.69 -25.25 3.73
N ASP A 7 29.20 -26.17 2.90
CA ASP A 7 28.59 -26.63 1.62
C ASP A 7 27.26 -27.40 1.77
N PHE A 8 26.82 -27.68 2.99
CA PHE A 8 25.56 -28.38 3.26
C PHE A 8 24.64 -27.50 4.10
N LEU A 9 23.43 -27.27 3.60
CA LEU A 9 22.36 -26.58 4.31
C LEU A 9 21.69 -27.57 5.27
N SER A 10 21.89 -27.41 6.57
CA SER A 10 21.17 -28.17 7.59
C SER A 10 19.83 -27.51 7.92
N ALA A 11 18.85 -28.27 8.41
CA ALA A 11 17.54 -27.74 8.83
C ALA A 11 17.65 -26.64 9.91
N GLU A 12 18.77 -26.63 10.63
CA GLU A 12 19.13 -25.66 11.66
C GLU A 12 19.70 -24.33 11.10
N ASP A 13 20.19 -24.31 9.85
CA ASP A 13 20.69 -23.10 9.17
C ASP A 13 19.56 -22.19 8.67
N PHE A 14 18.37 -22.78 8.51
CA PHE A 14 17.14 -22.04 8.59
C PHE A 14 16.97 -21.64 10.05
N ARG A 15 17.67 -20.57 10.49
CA ARG A 15 17.15 -19.76 11.61
C ARG A 15 15.68 -19.63 11.30
N LYS A 16 14.81 -20.20 12.15
CA LYS A 16 13.35 -19.99 12.14
C LYS A 16 13.17 -18.64 11.50
N GLY A 17 12.78 -18.64 10.22
CA GLY A 17 12.71 -17.38 9.51
C GLY A 17 11.75 -16.61 10.38
N GLU A 18 12.23 -15.59 11.09
CA GLU A 18 11.31 -14.58 11.56
C GLU A 18 10.54 -14.28 10.30
N PRO A 19 9.23 -14.58 10.29
CA PRO A 19 8.50 -14.47 9.06
C PRO A 19 8.80 -13.03 8.63
N LEU A 20 9.38 -12.86 7.44
CA LEU A 20 9.54 -11.54 6.81
C LEU A 20 8.15 -10.98 6.45
N VAL A 21 7.12 -11.44 7.15
CA VAL A 21 5.77 -10.97 7.19
C VAL A 21 5.81 -9.84 8.19
N CYS A 22 6.09 -8.65 7.66
CA CYS A 22 5.47 -7.43 8.16
C CYS A 22 3.96 -7.52 7.88
N GLY A 23 3.31 -8.55 8.43
CA GLY A 23 1.87 -8.67 8.47
C GLY A 23 1.48 -7.98 9.76
N SER A 24 0.79 -6.86 9.65
CA SER A 24 0.08 -6.34 10.80
C SER A 24 -0.90 -7.43 11.28
N GLU A 25 -1.27 -7.37 12.54
CA GLU A 25 -2.23 -8.29 13.19
C GLU A 25 -3.55 -8.44 12.39
N ASP A 26 -3.81 -7.54 11.43
CA ASP A 26 -4.89 -7.54 10.44
C ASP A 26 -4.94 -8.76 9.50
N ASP A 27 -3.82 -9.42 9.18
CA ASP A 27 -3.79 -10.50 8.18
C ASP A 27 -4.71 -11.67 8.58
N THR A 28 -4.68 -12.05 9.86
CA THR A 28 -5.51 -13.14 10.41
C THR A 28 -7.00 -12.81 10.31
N GLU A 29 -7.35 -11.54 10.45
CA GLU A 29 -8.74 -11.07 10.33
C GLU A 29 -9.20 -11.03 8.87
N ILE A 30 -8.33 -10.65 7.93
CA ILE A 30 -8.66 -10.60 6.50
C ILE A 30 -8.87 -12.00 5.92
N TYR A 31 -8.01 -12.97 6.26
CA TYR A 31 -8.11 -14.34 5.75
C TYR A 31 -9.22 -15.18 6.42
N GLY A 32 -9.85 -14.65 7.48
CA GLY A 32 -11.04 -15.23 8.11
C GLY A 32 -12.37 -14.81 7.47
N LEU A 33 -12.37 -13.78 6.62
CA LEU A 33 -13.55 -13.28 5.91
C LEU A 33 -13.84 -14.09 4.65
N ASP A 34 -15.06 -13.93 4.11
CA ASP A 34 -15.35 -14.44 2.78
C ASP A 34 -14.49 -13.73 1.72
N TYR A 35 -14.27 -14.40 0.58
CA TYR A 35 -13.42 -13.88 -0.49
C TYR A 35 -13.80 -12.46 -0.96
N ARG A 36 -15.09 -12.13 -1.00
CA ARG A 36 -15.57 -10.83 -1.46
C ARG A 36 -15.23 -9.74 -0.44
N GLU A 37 -15.41 -10.03 0.84
CA GLU A 37 -15.10 -9.11 1.94
C GLU A 37 -13.59 -8.93 2.11
N ALA A 38 -12.84 -10.03 2.13
CA ALA A 38 -11.38 -10.00 2.19
C ALA A 38 -10.78 -9.17 1.05
N ARG A 39 -11.21 -9.44 -0.19
CA ARG A 39 -10.78 -8.67 -1.38
C ARG A 39 -11.16 -7.19 -1.26
N LYS A 40 -12.36 -6.89 -0.76
CA LYS A 40 -12.81 -5.50 -0.58
C LYS A 40 -11.95 -4.75 0.43
N LYS A 41 -11.61 -5.38 1.57
CA LYS A 41 -10.76 -4.79 2.62
C LYS A 41 -9.34 -4.54 2.11
N ILE A 42 -8.73 -5.53 1.44
CA ILE A 42 -7.40 -5.38 0.81
C ILE A 42 -7.41 -4.23 -0.22
N LEU A 43 -8.39 -4.22 -1.12
CA LEU A 43 -8.50 -3.17 -2.14
C LEU A 43 -8.70 -1.80 -1.50
N LEU A 44 -9.52 -1.69 -0.45
CA LEU A 44 -9.74 -0.43 0.26
C LEU A 44 -8.41 0.11 0.80
N THR A 45 -7.69 -0.69 1.60
CA THR A 45 -6.42 -0.29 2.21
C THR A 45 -5.40 0.09 1.16
N PHE A 46 -5.26 -0.73 0.12
CA PHE A 46 -4.37 -0.45 -1.01
C PHE A 46 -4.71 0.88 -1.70
N ASN A 47 -5.98 1.11 -2.05
CA ASN A 47 -6.38 2.31 -2.78
C ASN A 47 -6.13 3.58 -1.95
N VAL A 48 -6.48 3.54 -0.66
CA VAL A 48 -6.27 4.68 0.25
C VAL A 48 -4.79 5.00 0.36
N GLU A 49 -3.95 4.00 0.62
CA GLU A 49 -2.52 4.19 0.77
C GLU A 49 -1.86 4.65 -0.53
N TYR A 50 -2.20 4.01 -1.65
CA TYR A 50 -1.64 4.35 -2.96
C TYR A 50 -1.98 5.79 -3.36
N ILE A 51 -3.25 6.19 -3.26
CA ILE A 51 -3.69 7.54 -3.63
C ILE A 51 -3.10 8.59 -2.69
N THR A 52 -3.04 8.31 -1.39
CA THR A 52 -2.41 9.22 -0.41
C THR A 52 -0.96 9.48 -0.77
N ARG A 53 -0.17 8.42 -1.04
CA ARG A 53 1.24 8.55 -1.44
C ARG A 53 1.39 9.28 -2.78
N LEU A 54 0.50 9.01 -3.72
CA LEU A 54 0.47 9.65 -5.03
C LEU A 54 0.18 11.15 -4.94
N LEU A 55 -0.85 11.53 -4.16
CA LEU A 55 -1.23 12.93 -3.94
C LEU A 55 -0.15 13.68 -3.17
N ARG A 56 0.53 13.05 -2.21
CA ARG A 56 1.71 13.62 -1.53
C ARG A 56 2.84 13.94 -2.50
N ARG A 57 3.18 13.00 -3.37
CA ARG A 57 4.22 13.20 -4.40
C ARG A 57 3.85 14.29 -5.41
N ALA A 58 2.56 14.43 -5.69
CA ALA A 58 2.04 15.45 -6.59
C ALA A 58 1.65 16.76 -5.87
N GLU A 59 1.92 16.90 -4.56
CA GLU A 59 1.60 18.08 -3.76
C GLU A 59 0.12 18.52 -3.86
N GLY A 60 -0.79 17.54 -3.94
CA GLY A 60 -2.22 17.77 -4.12
C GLY A 60 -2.64 18.10 -5.56
N ASN A 61 -1.73 18.09 -6.54
CA ASN A 61 -2.08 18.24 -7.95
C ASN A 61 -2.66 16.93 -8.51
N VAL A 62 -4.00 16.86 -8.55
CA VAL A 62 -4.74 15.69 -9.04
C VAL A 62 -4.41 15.34 -10.50
N SER A 63 -4.12 16.33 -11.35
CA SER A 63 -3.75 16.07 -12.75
C SER A 63 -2.38 15.40 -12.86
N LEU A 64 -1.40 15.89 -12.09
CA LEU A 64 -0.06 15.30 -12.06
C LEU A 64 -0.09 13.91 -11.41
N ALA A 65 -0.88 13.72 -10.35
CA ALA A 65 -1.10 12.43 -9.73
C ALA A 65 -1.69 11.43 -10.73
N ALA A 66 -2.73 11.81 -11.47
CA ALA A 66 -3.37 10.95 -12.47
C ALA A 66 -2.40 10.52 -13.58
N GLN A 67 -1.63 11.49 -14.11
CA GLN A 67 -0.58 11.21 -15.11
C GLN A 67 0.49 10.26 -14.56
N THR A 68 0.94 10.47 -13.32
CA THR A 68 1.93 9.62 -12.65
C THR A 68 1.42 8.21 -12.42
N ALA A 69 0.13 8.06 -12.11
CA ALA A 69 -0.53 6.76 -11.96
C ALA A 69 -0.92 6.11 -13.30
N GLY A 70 -0.75 6.81 -14.43
CA GLY A 70 -1.14 6.31 -15.75
C GLY A 70 -2.65 6.12 -15.91
N ILE A 71 -3.46 6.86 -15.16
CA ILE A 71 -4.93 6.79 -15.23
C ILE A 71 -5.52 8.15 -15.58
N GLU A 72 -6.74 8.15 -16.09
CA GLU A 72 -7.45 9.39 -16.35
C GLU A 72 -7.76 10.15 -15.07
N ARG A 73 -7.71 11.49 -15.16
CA ARG A 73 -8.05 12.38 -14.05
C ARG A 73 -9.47 12.12 -13.50
N GLN A 74 -10.44 11.85 -14.38
CA GLN A 74 -11.82 11.56 -13.97
C GLN A 74 -11.90 10.28 -13.14
N SER A 75 -11.18 9.24 -13.57
CA SER A 75 -11.07 7.97 -12.84
C SER A 75 -10.42 8.18 -11.47
N LEU A 76 -9.32 8.92 -11.39
CA LEU A 76 -8.68 9.24 -10.10
C LEU A 76 -9.65 10.00 -9.18
N GLN A 77 -10.38 11.00 -9.71
CA GLN A 77 -11.37 11.74 -8.93
C GLN A 77 -12.52 10.85 -8.45
N HIS A 78 -12.98 9.91 -9.26
CA HIS A 78 -14.01 8.96 -8.86
C HIS A 78 -13.52 8.07 -7.71
N ILE A 79 -12.30 7.55 -7.80
CA ILE A 79 -11.70 6.72 -6.75
C ILE A 79 -11.50 7.53 -5.46
N MET A 80 -11.04 8.78 -5.57
CA MET A 80 -10.93 9.70 -4.43
C MET A 80 -12.27 9.91 -3.72
N ARG A 81 -13.35 10.16 -4.47
CA ARG A 81 -14.70 10.31 -3.90
C ARG A 81 -15.19 9.02 -3.23
N LYS A 82 -14.94 7.87 -3.85
CA LYS A 82 -15.33 6.56 -3.31
C LYS A 82 -14.70 6.27 -1.96
N TYR A 83 -13.48 6.75 -1.73
CA TYR A 83 -12.74 6.52 -0.50
C TYR A 83 -12.61 7.76 0.40
N GLY A 84 -13.31 8.85 0.09
CA GLY A 84 -13.33 10.07 0.91
C GLY A 84 -12.02 10.87 0.95
N ILE A 85 -11.15 10.72 -0.06
CA ILE A 85 -9.83 11.37 -0.09
C ILE A 85 -9.94 12.73 -0.76
N THR A 86 -9.39 13.78 -0.13
CA THR A 86 -9.40 15.14 -0.68
C THR A 86 -7.99 15.63 -0.99
N SER A 87 -7.79 16.27 -2.14
CA SER A 87 -6.48 16.80 -2.53
C SER A 87 -6.05 18.03 -1.71
N GLY A 88 -6.99 18.70 -1.05
CA GLY A 88 -6.74 19.92 -0.28
C GLY A 88 -5.84 19.69 0.93
N GLU A 89 -5.89 18.51 1.54
CA GLU A 89 -5.05 18.15 2.69
C GLU A 89 -3.56 18.05 2.29
N PHE A 90 -3.29 17.55 1.09
CA PHE A 90 -1.94 17.32 0.59
C PHE A 90 -1.25 18.59 0.06
N ARG A 91 -2.02 19.61 -0.33
CA ARG A 91 -1.46 20.89 -0.80
C ARG A 91 -0.81 21.68 0.34
N LYS A 92 -1.32 21.53 1.57
CA LYS A 92 -0.79 22.22 2.77
C LYS A 92 0.46 21.54 3.36
N GLU A 93 0.63 20.23 3.15
CA GLU A 93 1.83 19.52 3.60
C GLU A 93 3.08 19.95 2.82
N ALA A 94 2.95 20.39 1.56
CA ALA A 94 4.06 20.82 0.71
C ALA A 94 4.67 22.17 1.15
N GLU A 95 3.86 23.09 1.67
CA GLU A 95 4.33 24.42 2.12
C GLU A 95 5.16 24.37 3.42
N LYS A 96 5.27 23.19 4.05
CA LYS A 96 5.92 23.01 5.35
C LYS A 96 7.31 22.36 5.28
N LYS A 97 7.85 22.13 4.08
CA LYS A 97 9.12 21.45 3.83
C LYS A 97 10.12 22.38 3.16
#